data_AF-B7KM79-F1
#
_entry.id   AF-B7KM79-F1
#
_cell.length_a   1.000
_cell.length_b   1.000
_cell.length_c   1.000
_cell.angle_alpha   90.00
_cell.angle_beta   90.00
_cell.angle_gamma   90.00
#
_symmetry.space_group_name_H-M   'P 1'
#
loop_
_entity.id
_entity.type
_entity.pdbx_description
1 polymer ?
#
loop_
_entity_poly.entity_id
_entity_poly.type
_entity_poly.pdbx_seq_one_letter_code
_entity_poly.pdbx_strand_id
1 'polypeptide(L)'
;MTSSALVHRSESALILTEPDILAQLLADKRSLNTQKAYAKDLRDFFRYVAGVDEPTPALVKEFLGLDQFAALSLVLNYKAHLRNERGLKEATVNRRLAAIKSLVRLGNQLGQCGYTLAQVTGDKVVRYRDTTGISKESYRKMLAVPHL
;
A
#
# COMPACT_ATOMS: atom_id res chain seq x y z
N MET A 1 -59.76 20.16 -20.99
CA MET A 1 -58.88 19.85 -22.15
C MET A 1 -57.50 20.40 -21.83
N THR A 2 -56.72 19.73 -20.98
CA THR A 2 -55.66 18.73 -21.32
C THR A 2 -54.53 19.30 -22.19
N SER A 3 -53.39 19.63 -21.56
CA SER A 3 -52.04 19.36 -22.08
C SER A 3 -51.03 19.65 -20.94
N SER A 4 -50.61 18.65 -20.16
CA SER A 4 -49.58 17.64 -20.44
C SER A 4 -48.15 18.20 -20.43
N ALA A 5 -47.54 18.05 -19.25
CA ALA A 5 -46.14 17.81 -18.92
C ALA A 5 -45.02 18.15 -19.93
N LEU A 6 -44.04 18.92 -19.45
CA LEU A 6 -42.63 18.66 -19.75
C LEU A 6 -41.89 18.43 -18.44
N VAL A 7 -41.78 17.15 -18.10
CA VAL A 7 -40.89 16.62 -17.06
C VAL A 7 -39.46 16.97 -17.45
N HIS A 8 -38.78 17.76 -16.62
CA HIS A 8 -37.33 17.90 -16.71
C HIS A 8 -36.70 16.57 -16.30
N ARG A 9 -36.52 15.68 -17.28
CA ARG A 9 -35.78 14.43 -17.12
C ARG A 9 -34.31 14.81 -16.95
N SER A 10 -33.86 14.88 -15.70
CA SER A 10 -32.44 14.96 -15.38
C SER A 10 -31.79 13.66 -15.87
N GLU A 11 -31.14 13.70 -17.02
CA GLU A 11 -30.30 12.60 -17.49
C GLU A 11 -29.05 12.59 -16.63
N SER A 12 -29.02 11.67 -15.66
CA SER A 12 -27.83 11.34 -14.90
C SER A 12 -26.76 10.81 -15.84
N ALA A 13 -25.95 11.70 -16.41
CA ALA A 13 -24.71 11.33 -17.07
C ALA A 13 -23.79 10.71 -16.02
N LEU A 14 -23.49 9.42 -16.14
CA LEU A 14 -22.45 8.79 -15.34
C LEU A 14 -21.15 9.55 -15.60
N ILE A 15 -20.62 10.21 -14.58
CA ILE A 15 -19.31 10.86 -14.66
C ILE A 15 -18.26 9.74 -14.63
N LEU A 16 -17.79 9.32 -15.81
CA LEU A 16 -16.68 8.39 -15.95
C LEU A 16 -15.37 9.19 -16.02
N THR A 17 -14.86 9.63 -14.87
CA THR A 17 -13.49 10.15 -14.77
C THR A 17 -12.49 8.99 -14.74
N GLU A 18 -11.28 9.21 -15.27
CA GLU A 18 -10.23 8.20 -15.13
C GLU A 18 -9.99 7.91 -13.63
N PRO A 19 -10.00 6.63 -13.22
CA PRO A 19 -9.93 6.26 -11.82
C PRO A 19 -8.51 6.48 -11.27
N ASP A 20 -8.37 7.32 -10.25
CA ASP A 20 -7.16 7.34 -9.42
C ASP A 20 -7.15 6.08 -8.52
N ILE A 21 -6.53 5.02 -9.03
CA ILE A 21 -6.47 3.70 -8.38
C ILE A 21 -5.77 3.77 -7.02
N LEU A 22 -4.76 4.64 -6.88
CA LEU A 22 -4.05 4.79 -5.62
C LEU A 22 -4.94 5.46 -4.58
N ALA A 23 -5.60 6.56 -4.94
CA ALA A 23 -6.53 7.23 -4.03
C ALA A 23 -7.69 6.30 -3.62
N GLN A 24 -8.26 5.55 -4.56
CA GLN A 24 -9.30 4.56 -4.29
C GLN A 24 -8.83 3.45 -3.35
N LEU A 25 -7.63 2.90 -3.59
CA LEU A 25 -7.02 1.89 -2.72
C LEU A 25 -6.89 2.38 -1.28
N LEU A 26 -6.46 3.63 -1.10
CA LEU A 26 -6.26 4.23 0.20
C LEU A 26 -7.59 4.55 0.89
N ALA A 27 -8.59 5.02 0.16
CA ALA A 27 -9.93 5.30 0.68
C ALA A 27 -10.67 4.03 1.16
N ASP A 28 -10.39 2.88 0.53
CA ASP A 28 -10.95 1.58 0.91
C ASP A 28 -10.43 1.05 2.26
N LYS A 29 -9.33 1.61 2.82
CA LYS A 29 -8.74 1.09 4.06
C LYS A 29 -9.54 1.49 5.30
N ARG A 30 -9.89 0.48 6.12
CA ARG A 30 -10.72 0.60 7.33
C ARG A 30 -10.18 1.51 8.44
N SER A 31 -8.89 1.85 8.46
CA SER A 31 -8.32 2.74 9.50
C SER A 31 -7.32 3.72 8.91
N LEU A 32 -7.27 4.93 9.49
CA LEU A 32 -6.31 5.97 9.10
C LEU A 32 -4.86 5.51 9.25
N ASN A 33 -4.58 4.65 10.24
CA ASN A 33 -3.24 4.09 10.43
C ASN A 33 -2.86 3.14 9.29
N THR A 34 -3.79 2.26 8.87
CA THR A 34 -3.56 1.35 7.74
C THR A 34 -3.43 2.14 6.43
N GLN A 35 -4.27 3.17 6.24
CA GLN A 35 -4.20 4.06 5.09
C GLN A 35 -2.82 4.75 5.00
N LYS A 36 -2.37 5.39 6.07
CA LYS A 36 -1.05 6.06 6.13
C LYS A 36 0.10 5.08 5.92
N ALA A 37 0.01 3.87 6.48
CA ALA A 37 1.03 2.84 6.29
C ALA A 37 1.13 2.42 4.82
N TYR A 38 0.00 2.16 4.15
CA TYR A 38 -0.04 1.81 2.73
C TYR A 38 0.48 2.95 1.85
N ALA A 39 0.05 4.20 2.11
CA ALA A 39 0.52 5.36 1.38
C ALA A 39 2.05 5.51 1.50
N LYS A 40 2.61 5.38 2.71
CA LYS A 40 4.05 5.41 2.95
C LYS A 40 4.79 4.29 2.24
N ASP A 41 4.24 3.08 2.28
CA ASP A 41 4.87 1.91 1.66
C ASP A 41 4.89 2.00 0.14
N LEU A 42 3.79 2.45 -0.48
CA LEU A 42 3.69 2.67 -1.93
C LEU A 42 4.56 3.84 -2.38
N ARG A 43 4.61 4.93 -1.61
CA ARG A 43 5.51 6.06 -1.88
C ARG A 43 6.96 5.62 -1.95
N ASP A 44 7.41 4.80 -1.01
CA ASP A 44 8.79 4.29 -0.98
C ASP A 44 9.09 3.37 -2.17
N PHE A 45 8.11 2.58 -2.62
CA PHE A 45 8.23 1.79 -3.85
C PHE A 45 8.39 2.69 -5.08
N PHE A 46 7.52 3.69 -5.26
CA PHE A 46 7.61 4.61 -6.39
C PHE A 46 8.85 5.50 -6.36
N ARG A 47 9.33 5.86 -5.17
CA ARG A 47 10.64 6.50 -5.00
C ARG A 47 11.77 5.61 -5.50
N TYR A 48 11.72 4.32 -5.21
CA TYR A 48 12.73 3.38 -5.67
C TYR A 48 12.69 3.19 -7.20
N VAL A 49 11.51 2.98 -7.80
CA VAL A 49 11.43 2.66 -9.25
C VAL A 49 11.47 3.87 -10.18
N ALA A 50 11.05 5.05 -9.71
CA ALA A 50 10.90 6.24 -10.54
C ALA A 50 11.60 7.49 -9.98
N GLY A 51 12.23 7.41 -8.80
CA GLY A 51 12.93 8.55 -8.20
C GLY A 51 12.02 9.70 -7.74
N VAL A 52 10.70 9.47 -7.65
CA VAL A 52 9.73 10.50 -7.26
C VAL A 52 9.38 10.43 -5.77
N ASP A 53 9.10 11.59 -5.18
CA ASP A 53 8.69 11.65 -3.78
C ASP A 53 7.20 11.35 -3.56
N GLU A 54 6.33 11.62 -4.53
CA GLU A 54 4.92 11.28 -4.48
C GLU A 54 4.50 10.66 -5.83
N PRO A 55 3.87 9.47 -5.83
CA PRO A 55 3.38 8.87 -7.06
C PRO A 55 2.21 9.66 -7.64
N THR A 56 2.30 10.03 -8.91
CA THR A 56 1.19 10.63 -9.65
C THR A 56 0.23 9.53 -10.17
N PRO A 57 -1.05 9.85 -10.43
CA PRO A 57 -1.97 8.89 -11.04
C PRO A 57 -1.45 8.34 -12.38
N ALA A 58 -0.76 9.17 -13.17
CA ALA A 58 -0.13 8.75 -14.42
C ALA A 58 0.97 7.70 -14.19
N LEU A 59 1.86 7.92 -13.23
CA LEU A 59 2.92 6.96 -12.91
C LEU A 59 2.37 5.64 -12.36
N VAL A 60 1.30 5.70 -11.56
CA VAL A 60 0.61 4.50 -11.08
C VAL A 60 0.01 3.72 -12.26
N LYS A 61 -0.59 4.41 -13.22
CA LYS A 61 -1.13 3.83 -14.45
C LYS A 61 -0.04 3.21 -15.32
N GLU A 62 1.10 3.89 -15.48
CA GLU A 62 2.26 3.35 -16.20
C GLU A 62 2.74 2.04 -15.56
N PHE A 63 2.90 2.01 -14.24
CA PHE A 63 3.29 0.79 -13.53
C PHE A 63 2.27 -0.35 -13.72
N LEU A 64 0.97 -0.05 -13.64
CA LEU A 64 -0.10 -1.04 -13.86
C LEU A 64 -0.20 -1.49 -15.33
N GLY A 65 0.20 -0.64 -16.28
CA GLY A 65 0.21 -0.93 -17.71
C GLY A 65 1.41 -1.75 -18.19
N LEU A 66 2.39 -2.01 -17.33
CA LEU A 66 3.53 -2.87 -17.66
C LEU A 66 3.08 -4.30 -18.00
N ASP A 67 3.89 -4.98 -18.81
CA ASP A 67 3.74 -6.42 -18.96
C ASP A 67 4.07 -7.14 -17.65
N GLN A 68 3.56 -8.37 -17.51
CA GLN A 68 3.70 -9.16 -16.30
C GLN A 68 5.17 -9.37 -15.89
N PHE A 69 6.07 -9.60 -16.85
CA PHE A 69 7.48 -9.87 -16.55
C PHE A 69 8.19 -8.61 -16.07
N ALA A 70 7.99 -7.48 -16.74
CA ALA A 70 8.56 -6.20 -16.31
C ALA A 70 8.08 -5.80 -14.90
N ALA A 71 6.77 -5.90 -14.65
CA ALA A 71 6.21 -5.61 -13.33
C ALA A 71 6.76 -6.55 -12.24
N LEU A 72 6.87 -7.84 -12.54
CA LEU A 72 7.43 -8.84 -11.61
C LEU A 72 8.91 -8.53 -11.31
N SER A 73 9.71 -8.29 -12.33
CA SER A 73 11.14 -7.96 -12.20
C SER A 73 11.35 -6.70 -11.36
N LEU A 74 10.57 -5.64 -11.56
CA LEU A 74 10.64 -4.42 -10.73
C LEU A 74 10.37 -4.72 -9.25
N VAL A 75 9.33 -5.49 -8.95
CA VAL A 75 8.96 -5.81 -7.58
C VAL A 75 9.98 -6.74 -6.92
N LEU A 76 10.56 -7.69 -7.66
CA LEU A 76 11.63 -8.56 -7.15
C LEU A 76 12.92 -7.78 -6.89
N ASN A 77 13.30 -6.86 -7.77
CA ASN A 77 14.44 -5.96 -7.57
C ASN A 77 14.22 -5.08 -6.34
N TYR A 78 13.03 -4.50 -6.18
CA TYR A 78 12.68 -3.75 -4.98
C TYR A 78 12.77 -4.60 -3.72
N LYS A 79 12.25 -5.84 -3.74
CA LYS A 79 12.37 -6.78 -2.61
C LYS A 79 13.84 -7.01 -2.24
N ALA A 80 14.70 -7.25 -3.24
CA ALA A 80 16.14 -7.45 -3.04
C ALA A 80 16.80 -6.21 -2.45
N HIS A 81 16.48 -5.02 -2.94
CA HIS A 81 16.96 -3.74 -2.41
C HIS A 81 16.56 -3.52 -0.94
N LEU A 82 15.29 -3.76 -0.59
CA LEU A 82 14.80 -3.64 0.79
C LEU A 82 15.56 -4.55 1.76
N ARG A 83 15.92 -5.76 1.32
CA ARG A 83 16.59 -6.77 2.14
C ARG A 83 18.10 -6.54 2.20
N ASN A 84 18.74 -6.44 1.05
CA ASN A 84 20.19 -6.54 0.92
C ASN A 84 20.87 -5.18 1.13
N GLU A 85 20.28 -4.11 0.62
CA GLU A 85 20.87 -2.77 0.70
C GLU A 85 20.37 -2.01 1.93
N ARG A 86 19.07 -2.10 2.22
CA ARG A 86 18.47 -1.40 3.37
C ARG A 86 18.43 -2.22 4.66
N GLY A 87 18.68 -3.53 4.60
CA GLY A 87 18.70 -4.39 5.78
C GLY A 87 17.38 -4.41 6.57
N LEU A 88 16.24 -4.22 5.91
CA LEU A 88 14.95 -4.15 6.62
C LEU A 88 14.51 -5.53 7.14
N LYS A 89 13.87 -5.53 8.31
CA LYS A 89 13.23 -6.73 8.88
C LYS A 89 12.16 -7.29 7.94
N GLU A 90 12.00 -8.61 7.95
CA GLU A 90 11.08 -9.36 7.08
C GLU A 90 9.64 -8.88 7.22
N ALA A 91 9.23 -8.52 8.44
CA ALA A 91 7.90 -7.96 8.70
C ALA A 91 7.66 -6.65 7.92
N THR A 92 8.67 -5.79 7.82
CA THR A 92 8.60 -4.53 7.08
C THR A 92 8.62 -4.79 5.58
N VAL A 93 9.50 -5.68 5.09
CA VAL A 93 9.54 -6.09 3.68
C VAL A 93 8.17 -6.64 3.25
N ASN A 94 7.62 -7.58 4.01
CA ASN A 94 6.33 -8.19 3.72
C ASN A 94 5.17 -7.17 3.73
N ARG A 95 5.18 -6.21 4.66
CA ARG A 95 4.16 -5.15 4.69
C ARG A 95 4.19 -4.31 3.41
N ARG A 96 5.39 -3.92 2.96
CA ARG A 96 5.59 -3.16 1.72
C ARG A 96 5.14 -3.94 0.48
N LEU A 97 5.54 -5.21 0.39
CA LEU A 97 5.10 -6.10 -0.70
C LEU A 97 3.58 -6.32 -0.70
N ALA A 98 2.96 -6.41 0.48
CA ALA A 98 1.50 -6.52 0.59
C ALA A 98 0.78 -5.25 0.08
N ALA A 99 1.33 -4.07 0.33
CA ALA A 99 0.77 -2.82 -0.20
C ALA A 99 0.81 -2.80 -1.74
N ILE A 100 1.95 -3.17 -2.35
CA ILE A 100 2.12 -3.25 -3.81
C ILE A 100 1.14 -4.28 -4.41
N LYS A 101 1.06 -5.47 -3.81
CA LYS A 101 0.11 -6.50 -4.26
C LYS A 101 -1.34 -6.04 -4.17
N SER A 102 -1.69 -5.29 -3.12
CA SER A 102 -3.05 -4.75 -2.99
C SER A 102 -3.37 -3.73 -4.06
N LEU A 103 -2.39 -2.90 -4.47
CA LEU A 103 -2.54 -1.96 -5.58
C LEU A 103 -2.76 -2.70 -6.91
N VAL A 104 -1.89 -3.66 -7.23
CA VAL A 104 -2.01 -4.46 -8.47
C VAL A 104 -3.32 -5.25 -8.48
N ARG A 105 -3.73 -5.82 -7.35
CA ARG A 105 -5.02 -6.51 -7.24
C ARG A 105 -6.19 -5.59 -7.57
N LEU A 106 -6.23 -4.38 -7.02
CA LEU A 106 -7.29 -3.42 -7.31
C LEU A 106 -7.24 -2.98 -8.78
N GLY A 107 -6.05 -2.68 -9.30
CA GLY A 107 -5.86 -2.37 -10.72
C GLY A 107 -6.38 -3.47 -11.64
N ASN A 108 -6.10 -4.73 -11.32
CA ASN A 108 -6.58 -5.89 -12.08
C ASN A 108 -8.12 -6.02 -12.00
N GLN A 109 -8.71 -5.85 -10.82
CA GLN A 109 -10.17 -5.87 -10.64
C GLN A 109 -10.89 -4.77 -11.44
N LEU A 110 -10.22 -3.62 -11.63
CA LEU A 110 -10.73 -2.48 -12.40
C LEU A 110 -10.28 -2.50 -13.87
N GLY A 111 -9.69 -3.60 -14.34
CA GLY A 111 -9.26 -3.77 -15.74
C GLY A 111 -8.07 -2.92 -16.17
N GLN A 112 -7.34 -2.31 -15.23
CA GLN A 112 -6.17 -1.45 -15.50
C GLN A 112 -4.87 -2.24 -15.68
N CYS A 113 -4.84 -3.52 -15.30
CA CYS A 113 -3.69 -4.40 -15.56
C CYS A 113 -4.12 -5.85 -15.83
N GLY A 114 -3.36 -6.53 -16.69
CA GLY A 114 -3.62 -7.93 -17.10
C GLY A 114 -2.91 -8.99 -16.26
N TYR A 115 -2.24 -8.62 -15.17
CA TYR A 115 -1.36 -9.50 -14.42
C TYR A 115 -1.62 -9.47 -12.91
N THR A 116 -1.05 -10.45 -12.21
CA THR A 116 -1.03 -10.49 -10.74
C THR A 116 0.39 -10.71 -10.23
N LEU A 117 0.65 -10.30 -8.98
CA LEU A 117 1.92 -10.51 -8.29
C LEU A 117 1.86 -11.70 -7.32
N ALA A 118 1.04 -12.72 -7.63
CA ALA A 118 0.87 -13.90 -6.76
C ALA A 118 2.18 -14.65 -6.52
N GLN A 119 3.08 -14.64 -7.51
CA GLN A 119 4.39 -15.33 -7.46
C GLN A 119 5.40 -14.66 -6.52
N VAL A 120 5.21 -13.39 -6.17
CA VAL A 120 6.11 -12.68 -5.24
C VAL A 120 5.87 -13.20 -3.82
N THR A 121 6.70 -14.09 -3.31
CA THR A 121 6.52 -14.65 -1.96
C THR A 121 7.07 -13.72 -0.87
N GLY A 122 6.38 -13.68 0.27
CA GLY A 122 6.88 -12.99 1.46
C GLY A 122 7.92 -13.82 2.19
N ASP A 123 8.83 -13.16 2.90
CA ASP A 123 9.86 -13.82 3.68
C ASP A 123 9.29 -14.33 5.01
N LYS A 124 9.82 -15.44 5.52
CA LYS A 124 9.34 -16.03 6.77
C LYS A 124 9.67 -15.10 7.93
N VAL A 125 8.64 -14.53 8.55
CA VAL A 125 8.82 -13.65 9.72
C VAL A 125 9.08 -14.50 10.96
N VAL A 126 10.29 -14.43 11.50
CA VAL A 126 10.57 -14.96 12.84
C VAL A 126 10.13 -13.91 13.86
N ARG A 127 9.04 -14.17 14.58
CA ARG A 127 8.61 -13.30 15.68
C ARG A 127 9.60 -13.46 16.83
N TYR A 128 10.45 -12.44 17.06
CA TYR A 128 11.08 -12.31 18.38
C TYR A 128 9.95 -12.14 19.40
N ARG A 129 9.84 -13.10 20.31
CA ARG A 129 8.84 -13.15 21.37
C ARG A 129 9.52 -13.39 22.71
N ASP A 130 10.60 -12.65 22.97
CA ASP A 130 10.91 -12.39 24.35
C ASP A 130 10.10 -11.17 24.81
N THR A 131 8.89 -11.46 25.29
CA THR A 131 8.07 -10.51 26.03
C THR A 131 8.08 -10.85 27.51
N THR A 132 9.08 -11.61 27.99
CA THR A 132 9.23 -11.78 29.43
C THR A 132 9.47 -10.40 30.00
N GLY A 133 8.53 -9.95 30.83
CA GLY A 133 8.57 -8.61 31.41
C GLY A 133 9.83 -8.42 32.24
N ILE A 134 10.11 -7.17 32.61
CA ILE A 134 11.22 -6.88 33.53
C ILE A 134 10.96 -7.51 34.90
N SER A 135 12.02 -7.91 35.60
CA SER A 135 11.90 -8.47 36.95
C SER A 135 11.34 -7.44 37.95
N LYS A 136 10.78 -7.93 39.06
CA LYS A 136 10.29 -7.05 40.15
C LYS A 136 11.39 -6.14 40.69
N GLU A 137 12.65 -6.61 40.76
CA GLU A 137 13.78 -5.76 41.19
C GLU A 137 14.06 -4.65 40.18
N SER A 138 14.05 -4.97 38.88
CA SER A 138 14.30 -4.00 37.81
C SER A 138 13.20 -2.94 37.76
N TYR A 139 11.94 -3.34 37.97
CA TYR A 139 10.81 -2.41 38.08
C TYR A 139 10.94 -1.48 39.30
N ARG A 140 11.33 -2.01 40.46
CA ARG A 140 11.56 -1.19 41.67
C ARG A 140 12.69 -0.18 41.49
N LYS A 141 13.78 -0.55 40.79
CA LYS A 141 14.88 0.37 40.46
C LYS A 141 14.42 1.51 39.55
N MET A 142 13.54 1.23 38.59
CA MET A 142 12.97 2.25 37.69
C MET A 142 12.06 3.25 38.43
N LEU A 143 11.32 2.78 39.45
CA LEU A 143 10.46 3.63 40.28
C LEU A 143 11.21 4.42 41.36
N ALA A 144 12.43 4.01 41.71
CA ALA A 144 13.29 4.72 42.64
C ALA A 144 13.94 5.93 41.93
N VAL A 145 13.11 6.92 41.57
CA VAL A 145 13.61 8.25 41.18
C VAL A 145 14.22 8.87 42.44
N PRO A 146 15.51 9.30 42.44
CA PRO A 146 16.06 10.07 43.55
C PRO A 146 15.23 11.37 43.67
N HIS A 147 14.74 11.65 44.87
CA HIS A 147 14.20 12.97 45.17
C HIS A 147 15.27 14.02 44.83
N LEU A 148 14.94 14.92 43.89
CA LEU A 148 15.68 16.18 43.68
C LEU A 148 15.56 17.06 44.93
#